data_AF-A0A7Y6UMC1-F1
#
_entry.id   AF-A0A7Y6UMC1-F1
#
_cell.length_a   1.000
_cell.length_b   1.000
_cell.length_c   1.000
_cell.angle_alpha   90.00
_cell.angle_beta   90.00
_cell.angle_gamma   90.00
#
_symmetry.space_group_name_H-M   'P 1'
#
loop_
_entity.id
_entity.type
_entity.pdbx_description
1 polymer ?
#
loop_
_entity_poly.entity_id
_entity_poly.type
_entity_poly.pdbx_seq_one_letter_code
_entity_poly.pdbx_strand_id
1 'polypeptide(L)' 'MIRLARLLLIAPLALVASCVTGISEDMLDAGWCRRMEAAKADTDDRGRRNLTLAMLKHDCERKLRAADKKAAHRSP' A
#
# COMPACT_ATOMS: atom_id res chain seq x y z
N MET A 1 12.56 -40.78 4.31
CA MET A 1 11.21 -40.29 4.65
C MET A 1 11.18 -38.85 5.16
N ILE A 2 12.13 -38.41 6.01
CA ILE A 2 12.15 -37.06 6.62
C ILE A 2 12.28 -35.90 5.60
N ARG A 3 12.99 -36.11 4.47
CA ARG A 3 13.16 -35.08 3.43
C ARG A 3 11.88 -34.80 2.62
N LEU A 4 11.04 -35.82 2.39
CA LEU A 4 9.77 -35.65 1.68
C LEU A 4 8.73 -34.91 2.53
N ALA A 5 8.68 -35.20 3.85
CA ALA A 5 7.78 -34.53 4.78
C ALA A 5 8.06 -33.03 4.92
N ARG A 6 9.35 -32.63 4.88
CA ARG A 6 9.74 -31.22 4.87
C ARG A 6 9.31 -30.50 3.58
N LEU A 7 9.46 -31.13 2.42
CA LEU A 7 9.00 -30.56 1.14
C LEU A 7 7.47 -30.38 1.09
N LEU A 8 6.71 -31.34 1.63
CA LEU A 8 5.25 -31.27 1.71
C LEU A 8 4.72 -30.17 2.65
N LEU A 9 5.50 -29.78 3.67
CA LEU A 9 5.14 -28.69 4.58
C LEU A 9 5.53 -27.31 4.05
N ILE A 10 6.64 -27.20 3.32
CA ILE A 10 7.16 -25.91 2.82
C ILE A 10 6.42 -25.44 1.55
N ALA A 11 6.03 -26.37 0.68
CA ALA A 11 5.31 -26.06 -0.57
C ALA A 11 3.99 -25.29 -0.36
N PRO A 12 3.08 -25.68 0.55
CA PRO A 12 1.84 -24.93 0.77
C PRO A 12 2.09 -23.55 1.39
N LEU A 13 3.09 -23.41 2.26
CA LEU A 13 3.46 -22.11 2.85
C LEU A 13 3.96 -21.13 1.79
N ALA A 14 4.75 -21.59 0.81
CA ALA A 14 5.20 -20.76 -0.30
C ALA A 14 4.05 -20.35 -1.24
N LEU A 15 3.07 -21.24 -1.45
CA LEU A 15 1.85 -20.94 -2.21
C LEU A 15 0.99 -19.87 -1.53
N VAL A 16 0.80 -19.95 -0.21
CA VAL A 16 0.05 -18.96 0.56
C VAL A 16 0.75 -17.59 0.55
N ALA A 17 2.08 -17.57 0.64
CA ALA A 17 2.84 -16.31 0.57
C ALA A 17 2.65 -15.59 -0.79
N SER A 18 2.64 -16.32 -1.90
CA SER A 18 2.37 -15.75 -3.23
C SER A 18 0.96 -15.18 -3.38
N CYS A 19 0.00 -15.60 -2.55
CA CYS A 19 -1.36 -15.02 -2.54
C CYS A 19 -1.44 -13.67 -1.83
N VAL A 20 -0.43 -13.28 -1.04
CA VAL A 20 -0.46 -12.08 -0.18
C VAL A 20 0.50 -10.98 -0.69
N THR A 21 1.42 -11.30 -1.59
CA THR A 21 2.46 -10.35 -2.04
C THR A 21 2.01 -9.29 -3.04
N GLY A 22 0.75 -9.31 -3.48
CA GLY A 22 0.18 -8.25 -4.31
C GLY A 22 -0.54 -7.22 -3.44
N ILE A 23 0.14 -6.17 -3.00
CA ILE A 23 -0.59 -4.96 -2.59
C ILE A 23 -1.31 -4.47 -3.84
N SER A 24 -2.62 -4.76 -3.96
CA SER A 24 -3.40 -4.28 -5.10
C SER A 24 -3.25 -2.77 -5.18
N GLU A 25 -3.03 -2.23 -6.37
CA GLU A 25 -2.98 -0.78 -6.58
C GLU A 25 -4.27 -0.09 -6.09
N ASP A 26 -5.38 -0.82 -6.03
CA ASP A 26 -6.66 -0.36 -5.45
C ASP A 26 -6.55 -0.03 -3.96
N MET A 27 -5.63 -0.67 -3.23
CA MET A 27 -5.41 -0.40 -1.80
C MET A 27 -4.63 0.92 -1.59
N LEU A 28 -3.93 1.39 -2.63
CA LEU A 28 -3.15 2.62 -2.64
C LEU A 28 -3.97 3.81 -3.18
N ASP A 29 -5.20 3.93 -2.71
CA ASP A 29 -6.16 4.95 -3.15
C ASP A 29 -5.93 6.33 -2.49
N ALA A 30 -6.85 7.27 -2.73
CA ALA A 30 -6.82 8.59 -2.10
C ALA A 30 -6.89 8.52 -0.56
N GLY A 31 -7.52 7.48 0.00
CA GLY A 31 -7.56 7.23 1.45
C GLY A 31 -6.20 6.81 2.00
N TRP A 32 -5.48 5.93 1.29
CA TRP A 32 -4.10 5.61 1.63
C TRP A 32 -3.20 6.84 1.58
N CYS A 33 -3.30 7.64 0.52
CA CYS A 33 -2.53 8.87 0.38
C CYS A 33 -2.75 9.86 1.55
N ARG A 34 -3.98 10.04 2.00
CA ARG A 34 -4.28 10.87 3.18
C ARG A 34 -3.63 10.33 4.45
N ARG A 35 -3.67 9.00 4.67
CA ARG A 35 -3.04 8.38 5.84
C ARG A 35 -1.52 8.54 5.82
N MET A 36 -0.88 8.41 4.66
CA MET A 36 0.56 8.62 4.53
C MET A 36 0.95 10.08 4.74
N GLU A 37 0.16 11.03 4.24
CA GLU A 37 0.41 12.45 4.50
C GLU A 37 0.32 12.76 6.00
N ALA A 38 -0.70 12.23 6.69
CA ALA A 38 -0.83 12.38 8.15
C ALA A 38 0.36 11.74 8.90
N ALA A 39 0.79 10.55 8.49
CA ALA A 39 1.91 9.84 9.11
C ALA A 39 3.26 10.59 8.99
N LYS A 40 3.40 11.54 8.05
CA LYS A 40 4.61 12.39 7.96
C LYS A 40 4.82 13.25 9.21
N ALA A 41 3.75 13.56 9.96
CA ALA A 41 3.83 14.37 11.18
C ALA A 41 4.49 13.61 12.34
N ASP A 42 4.35 12.28 12.36
CA ASP A 42 4.77 11.42 13.49
C ASP A 42 6.10 10.71 13.25
N THR A 43 6.79 10.98 12.14
CA THR A 43 8.03 10.29 11.76
C THR A 43 9.24 11.22 11.77
N ASP A 44 10.43 10.63 11.94
CA ASP A 44 11.70 11.32 11.77
C ASP A 44 11.93 11.81 10.33
N ASP A 45 13.01 12.57 10.13
CA ASP A 45 13.38 13.12 8.82
C ASP A 45 13.57 12.06 7.73
N ARG A 46 14.06 10.87 8.09
CA ARG A 46 14.28 9.79 7.13
C ARG A 46 12.95 9.18 6.70
N GLY A 47 12.09 8.86 7.65
CA GLY A 47 10.76 8.34 7.37
C GLY A 47 9.92 9.35 6.60
N ARG A 48 10.03 10.65 6.90
CA ARG A 48 9.34 11.70 6.15
C ARG A 48 9.77 11.74 4.68
N ARG A 49 11.08 11.63 4.40
CA ARG A 49 11.59 11.51 3.03
C ARG A 49 11.09 10.24 2.33
N ASN A 50 11.13 9.10 3.02
CA ASN A 50 10.67 7.83 2.46
C ASN A 50 9.17 7.84 2.13
N LEU A 51 8.34 8.41 3.01
CA LEU A 51 6.92 8.58 2.77
C LEU A 51 6.67 9.51 1.58
N THR A 52 7.39 10.63 1.47
CA THR A 52 7.29 11.51 0.30
C THR A 52 7.62 10.77 -1.01
N LEU A 53 8.68 9.98 -1.04
CA LEU A 53 9.04 9.17 -2.22
C LEU A 53 7.98 8.12 -2.55
N ALA A 54 7.44 7.43 -1.54
CA ALA A 54 6.37 6.45 -1.73
C ALA A 54 5.10 7.11 -2.30
N MET A 55 4.72 8.27 -1.77
CA MET A 55 3.57 9.02 -2.24
C MET A 55 3.74 9.55 -3.66
N LEU A 56 4.97 9.97 -4.02
CA LEU A 56 5.29 10.35 -5.40
C LEU A 56 5.19 9.15 -6.35
N LYS A 57 5.78 8.01 -5.98
CA LYS A 57 5.73 6.77 -6.76
C LYS A 57 4.31 6.29 -7.04
N HIS A 58 3.39 6.55 -6.12
CA HIS A 58 2.00 6.11 -6.23
C HIS A 58 1.02 7.22 -6.63
N ASP A 59 1.53 8.32 -7.20
CA ASP A 59 0.76 9.43 -7.77
C ASP A 59 -0.28 10.03 -6.83
N CYS A 60 0.09 10.19 -5.55
CA CYS A 60 -0.87 10.60 -4.53
C CYS A 60 -1.53 11.95 -4.82
N GLU A 61 -0.82 12.91 -5.40
CA GLU A 61 -1.41 14.20 -5.78
C GLU A 61 -2.57 14.04 -6.77
N ARG A 62 -2.40 13.20 -7.80
CA ARG A 62 -3.44 12.94 -8.78
C ARG A 62 -4.66 12.30 -8.14
N LYS A 63 -4.44 11.32 -7.25
CA LYS A 63 -5.50 10.59 -6.55
C LYS A 63 -6.28 11.48 -5.59
N LEU A 64 -5.59 12.36 -4.85
CA LEU A 64 -6.22 13.32 -3.95
C LEU A 64 -7.09 14.33 -4.74
N ARG A 65 -6.54 14.94 -5.80
CA ARG A 65 -7.30 15.88 -6.65
C ARG A 65 -8.52 15.22 -7.30
N ALA A 66 -8.39 13.97 -7.75
CA ALA A 66 -9.52 13.23 -8.31
C ALA A 66 -10.62 12.97 -7.27
N ALA A 67 -10.23 12.63 -6.03
CA ALA A 67 -11.16 12.46 -4.93
C ALA A 67 -11.87 13.76 -4.55
N ASP A 68 -11.16 14.88 -4.50
CA ASP A 68 -11.72 16.20 -4.18
C ASP A 68 -12.74 16.66 -5.24
N LYS A 69 -12.41 16.48 -6.53
CA LYS A 69 -13.35 16.75 -7.63
C LYS A 69 -14.62 15.91 -7.52
N LYS A 70 -14.48 14.62 -7.20
CA LYS A 70 -15.62 13.71 -7.02
C LYS A 70 -16.48 14.12 -5.82
N ALA A 71 -15.85 14.57 -4.73
CA ALA A 71 -16.56 15.09 -3.57
C ALA A 71 -17.32 16.37 -3.92
N ALA A 72 -16.69 17.31 -4.62
CA ALA A 72 -17.32 18.55 -5.07
C ALA A 72 -18.54 18.31 -5.99
N HIS A 73 -18.49 17.29 -6.86
CA HIS A 73 -19.63 16.91 -7.71
C HIS A 73 -20.75 16.16 -6.97
N ARG A 74 -20.48 15.63 -5.76
CA ARG A 74 -21.45 14.89 -4.97
C ARG A 74 -22.22 15.80 -3.99
N SER A 75 -21.73 17.02 -3.76
CA SER A 75 -22.43 18.03 -2.98
C SER A 75 -23.51 18.70 -3.86
N PRO A 76 -24.80 18.65 -3.48
CA PRO A 76 -25.90 19.30 -4.21
C PRO A 76 -25.83 20.83 -4.16
#